data_AF-A0A0B7GUY9-F1
#
_entry.id   AF-A0A0B7GUY9-F1
#
_cell.length_a   1.000
_cell.length_b   1.000
_cell.length_c   1.000
_cell.angle_alpha   90.00
_cell.angle_beta   90.00
_cell.angle_gamma   90.00
#
_symmetry.space_group_name_H-M   'P 1'
#
loop_
_entity.id
_entity.type
_entity.pdbx_description
1 polymer ?
#
loop_
_entity_poly.entity_id
_entity_poly.type
_entity_poly.pdbx_seq_one_letter_code
_entity_poly.pdbx_strand_id
1 'polypeptide(L)'
;MSEPITKVSEIISFDDDCTFGNVETKLSNGWTVTQKFSWSFDSYYEPEIDYQCEDVGDLSIFDKNMEPYSNELTSEEEKALARLCIKDADELTDAVYQQTDWKSLAEEVREYNKNPYSYYGVTPLDFI
;
A
#
# COMPACT_ATOMS: atom_id res chain seq x y z
N MET A 1 -2.11 27.60 -22.91
CA MET A 1 -1.44 26.33 -22.64
C MET A 1 -1.56 26.12 -21.15
N SER A 2 -2.26 25.07 -20.72
CA SER A 2 -2.33 24.69 -19.31
C SER A 2 -0.96 24.17 -18.88
N GLU A 3 -0.55 24.46 -17.66
CA GLU A 3 0.71 23.95 -17.12
C GLU A 3 0.68 22.43 -16.99
N PRO A 4 1.81 21.72 -17.19
CA PRO A 4 1.85 20.27 -17.05
C PRO A 4 1.60 19.87 -15.58
N ILE A 5 0.84 18.79 -15.39
CA ILE A 5 0.60 18.20 -14.07
C ILE A 5 1.92 17.63 -13.54
N THR A 6 2.30 18.00 -12.31
CA THR A 6 3.52 17.54 -11.65
C THR A 6 3.23 17.06 -10.23
N LYS A 7 4.10 16.17 -9.71
CA LYS A 7 4.04 15.70 -8.33
C LYS A 7 4.56 16.79 -7.38
N VAL A 8 3.76 17.11 -6.36
CA VAL A 8 4.09 18.08 -5.30
C VAL A 8 4.62 17.35 -4.07
N SER A 9 3.93 16.30 -3.63
CA SER A 9 4.34 15.47 -2.51
C SER A 9 3.82 14.04 -2.66
N GLU A 10 4.46 13.12 -1.95
CA GLU A 10 4.12 11.70 -1.89
C GLU A 10 4.29 11.24 -0.45
N ILE A 11 3.32 10.49 0.06
CA ILE A 11 3.36 9.91 1.40
C ILE A 11 2.95 8.45 1.26
N ILE A 12 3.77 7.55 1.81
CA ILE A 12 3.41 6.14 1.97
C ILE A 12 3.02 5.94 3.43
N SER A 13 1.81 5.44 3.63
CA SER A 13 1.28 5.09 4.95
C SER A 13 0.86 3.63 4.97
N PHE A 14 0.99 3.01 6.14
CA PHE A 14 0.61 1.63 6.37
C PHE A 14 -0.53 1.60 7.38
N ASP A 15 -1.53 0.76 7.14
CA ASP A 15 -2.66 0.60 8.05
C ASP A 15 -2.24 -0.24 9.27
N ASP A 16 -2.88 -0.01 10.41
CA ASP A 16 -2.52 -0.65 11.70
C ASP A 16 -2.60 -2.19 11.66
N ASP A 17 -3.37 -2.76 10.74
CA ASP A 17 -3.51 -4.21 10.51
C ASP A 17 -2.31 -4.82 9.76
N CYS A 18 -1.26 -4.03 9.50
CA CYS A 18 0.07 -4.47 9.01
C CYS A 18 0.08 -5.23 7.67
N THR A 19 -0.99 -5.14 6.89
CA THR A 19 -1.17 -5.88 5.61
C THR A 19 -1.66 -4.99 4.47
N PHE A 20 -2.01 -3.75 4.76
CA PHE A 20 -2.48 -2.77 3.78
C PHE A 20 -1.67 -1.49 3.89
N GLY A 21 -1.56 -0.80 2.76
CA GLY A 21 -0.92 0.49 2.69
C GLY A 21 -1.50 1.36 1.57
N ASN A 22 -1.19 2.64 1.66
CA ASN A 22 -1.66 3.66 0.74
C ASN A 22 -0.49 4.55 0.34
N VAL A 23 -0.38 4.84 -0.95
CA VAL A 23 0.49 5.89 -1.49
C VAL A 23 -0.40 7.07 -1.84
N GLU A 24 -0.32 8.15 -1.06
CA GLU A 24 -1.00 9.41 -1.32
C GLU A 24 -0.08 10.36 -2.09
N THR A 25 -0.48 10.72 -3.31
CA THR A 25 0.22 11.65 -4.17
C THR A 25 -0.57 12.94 -4.33
N LYS A 26 0.03 14.09 -4.02
CA LYS A 26 -0.55 15.42 -4.28
C LYS A 26 0.02 16.00 -5.56
N LEU A 27 -0.84 16.50 -6.42
CA LEU A 27 -0.49 17.02 -7.74
C LEU A 27 -0.64 18.55 -7.82
N SER A 28 0.07 19.18 -8.76
CA SER A 28 0.11 20.64 -8.91
C SER A 28 -1.23 21.27 -9.30
N ASN A 29 -2.16 20.49 -9.88
CA ASN A 29 -3.52 20.90 -10.18
C ASN A 29 -4.47 20.83 -8.96
N GLY A 30 -3.96 20.46 -7.79
CA GLY A 30 -4.71 20.32 -6.55
C GLY A 30 -5.36 18.96 -6.35
N TRP A 31 -5.15 17.99 -7.25
CA TRP A 31 -5.67 16.64 -7.05
C TRP A 31 -4.87 15.87 -6.00
N THR A 32 -5.60 15.03 -5.27
CA THR A 32 -5.03 14.02 -4.37
C THR A 32 -5.37 12.66 -4.94
N VAL A 33 -4.34 11.84 -5.16
CA VAL A 33 -4.47 10.53 -5.78
C VAL A 33 -3.95 9.48 -4.82
N THR A 34 -4.75 8.46 -4.57
CA THR A 34 -4.40 7.37 -3.67
C THR A 34 -4.28 6.07 -4.46
N GLN A 35 -3.08 5.50 -4.46
CA GLN A 35 -2.84 4.11 -4.84
C GLN A 35 -2.93 3.25 -3.59
N LYS A 36 -3.76 2.21 -3.62
CA LYS A 36 -3.83 1.21 -2.55
C LYS A 36 -2.93 0.03 -2.88
N PHE A 37 -2.38 -0.60 -1.86
CA PHE A 37 -1.70 -1.87 -1.98
C PHE A 37 -1.92 -2.74 -0.75
N SER A 38 -1.78 -4.05 -0.92
CA SER A 38 -1.67 -5.02 0.16
C SER A 38 -0.38 -5.80 0.04
N TRP A 39 0.12 -6.22 1.18
CA TRP A 39 1.38 -6.94 1.28
C TRP A 39 1.30 -7.97 2.39
N SER A 40 2.11 -9.02 2.25
CA SER A 40 2.23 -10.09 3.22
C SER A 40 3.68 -10.53 3.36
N PHE A 41 3.91 -11.57 4.16
CA PHE A 41 5.22 -12.20 4.29
C PHE A 41 5.24 -13.49 3.49
N ASP A 42 6.29 -13.67 2.70
CA ASP A 42 6.55 -14.89 1.96
C ASP A 42 6.95 -16.07 2.89
N SER A 43 7.28 -17.21 2.30
CA SER A 43 7.72 -18.40 3.04
C SER A 43 9.03 -18.22 3.83
N TYR A 44 9.84 -17.21 3.49
CA TYR A 44 11.08 -16.84 4.17
C TYR A 44 10.90 -15.70 5.17
N TYR A 45 9.68 -15.21 5.35
CA TYR A 45 9.32 -14.06 6.17
C TYR A 45 9.87 -12.73 5.63
N GLU A 46 9.99 -12.62 4.31
CA GLU A 46 10.31 -11.40 3.59
C GLU A 46 9.02 -10.74 3.08
N PRO A 47 8.89 -9.40 3.15
CA PRO A 47 7.76 -8.68 2.57
C PRO A 47 7.58 -8.98 1.08
N GLU A 48 6.34 -9.21 0.68
CA GLU A 48 5.90 -9.41 -0.71
C GLU A 48 4.60 -8.63 -0.94
N ILE A 49 4.49 -7.95 -2.09
CA ILE A 49 3.26 -7.25 -2.48
C ILE A 49 2.26 -8.27 -3.06
N ASP A 50 1.10 -8.42 -2.40
CA ASP A 50 0.04 -9.31 -2.86
C ASP A 50 -0.85 -8.64 -3.91
N TYR A 51 -1.06 -7.32 -3.77
CA TYR A 51 -1.89 -6.53 -4.65
C TYR A 51 -1.45 -5.07 -4.65
N GLN A 52 -1.50 -4.46 -5.82
CA GLN A 52 -1.34 -3.01 -6.02
C GLN A 52 -2.25 -2.58 -7.17
N CYS A 53 -2.62 -1.31 -7.22
CA CYS A 53 -3.27 -0.76 -8.40
C CYS A 53 -2.38 -0.98 -9.63
N GLU A 54 -2.90 -1.63 -10.66
CA GLU A 54 -2.17 -1.90 -11.91
C GLU A 54 -2.37 -0.77 -12.93
N ASP A 55 -3.45 -0.02 -12.81
CA ASP A 55 -3.82 1.05 -13.73
C ASP A 55 -4.40 2.29 -13.03
N VAL A 56 -4.70 3.31 -13.83
CA VAL A 56 -5.26 4.58 -13.35
C VAL A 56 -6.71 4.44 -12.90
N GLY A 57 -7.45 3.47 -13.42
CA GLY A 57 -8.85 3.21 -13.05
C GLY A 57 -9.02 2.68 -11.64
N ASP A 58 -8.00 1.98 -11.12
CA ASP A 58 -7.95 1.51 -9.74
C ASP A 58 -7.58 2.61 -8.73
N LEU A 59 -7.11 3.78 -9.20
CA LEU A 59 -6.72 4.89 -8.33
C LEU A 59 -7.95 5.61 -7.77
N SER A 60 -7.89 5.95 -6.49
CA SER A 60 -8.86 6.88 -5.89
C SER A 60 -8.39 8.31 -6.14
N ILE A 61 -9.11 9.06 -6.97
CA ILE A 61 -8.76 10.44 -7.33
C ILE A 61 -9.76 11.39 -6.66
N PHE A 62 -9.25 12.35 -5.92
CA PHE A 62 -10.00 13.43 -5.31
C PHE A 62 -9.56 14.77 -5.89
N ASP A 63 -10.52 15.62 -6.23
CA ASP A 63 -10.24 16.96 -6.73
C ASP A 63 -9.76 17.90 -5.61
N LYS A 64 -9.49 19.16 -5.96
CA LYS A 64 -9.02 20.18 -5.01
C LYS A 64 -10.01 20.50 -3.87
N ASN A 65 -11.27 20.12 -4.02
CA ASN A 65 -12.32 20.29 -3.03
C ASN A 65 -12.54 19.00 -2.21
N MET A 66 -11.70 17.98 -2.40
CA MET A 66 -11.84 16.64 -1.83
C MET A 66 -13.11 15.90 -2.29
N GLU A 67 -13.65 16.27 -3.44
CA GLU A 67 -14.74 15.53 -4.06
C GLU A 67 -14.17 14.40 -4.93
N PRO A 68 -14.75 13.19 -4.91
CA PRO A 68 -14.33 12.11 -5.80
C PRO A 68 -14.40 12.57 -7.26
N TYR A 69 -13.29 12.44 -7.97
CA TYR A 69 -13.23 12.80 -9.38
C TYR A 69 -14.06 11.79 -10.17
N SER A 70 -15.15 12.27 -10.77
CA SER A 70 -16.14 11.45 -11.47
C SER A 70 -16.19 11.72 -12.98
N ASN A 71 -15.36 12.63 -13.48
CA ASN A 71 -15.28 12.91 -14.91
C ASN A 71 -14.35 11.91 -15.61
N GLU A 72 -14.55 11.72 -16.92
CA GLU A 72 -13.60 10.98 -17.74
C GLU A 72 -12.25 11.70 -17.78
N LEU A 73 -11.17 10.94 -17.58
CA LEU A 73 -9.81 11.44 -17.73
C LEU A 73 -9.48 11.55 -19.21
N THR A 74 -8.75 12.60 -19.58
CA THR A 74 -8.15 12.68 -20.91
C THR A 74 -6.95 11.73 -21.00
N SER A 75 -6.61 11.28 -22.21
CA SER A 75 -5.44 10.41 -22.41
C SER A 75 -4.11 11.04 -21.98
N GLU A 76 -4.03 12.37 -21.87
CA GLU A 76 -2.85 13.05 -21.32
C GLU A 76 -2.80 12.97 -19.80
N GLU A 77 -3.96 13.13 -19.13
CA GLU A 77 -4.08 12.98 -17.68
C GLU A 77 -3.85 11.54 -17.25
N GLU A 78 -4.42 10.55 -17.94
CA GLU A 78 -4.17 9.14 -17.67
C GLU A 78 -2.67 8.82 -17.72
N LYS A 79 -1.98 9.28 -18.75
CA LYS A 79 -0.52 9.08 -18.87
C LYS A 79 0.25 9.79 -17.77
N ALA A 80 -0.19 10.98 -17.36
CA ALA A 80 0.44 11.72 -16.28
C ALA A 80 0.25 10.99 -14.93
N LEU A 81 -0.97 10.53 -14.64
CA LEU A 81 -1.29 9.79 -13.42
C LEU A 81 -0.55 8.46 -13.35
N ALA A 82 -0.54 7.69 -14.44
CA ALA A 82 0.21 6.44 -14.52
C ALA A 82 1.70 6.64 -14.21
N ARG A 83 2.31 7.72 -14.71
CA ARG A 83 3.73 8.02 -14.48
C ARG A 83 4.03 8.57 -13.08
N LEU A 84 3.11 9.33 -12.50
CA LEU A 84 3.36 10.11 -11.28
C LEU A 84 2.87 9.43 -10.01
N CYS A 85 1.84 8.59 -10.10
CA CYS A 85 1.08 8.10 -8.94
C CYS A 85 1.10 6.57 -8.79
N ILE A 86 1.44 5.81 -9.85
CA ILE A 86 1.53 4.35 -9.76
C ILE A 86 2.97 3.98 -9.41
N LYS A 87 3.10 3.30 -8.27
CA LYS A 87 4.31 2.61 -7.83
C LYS A 87 4.26 1.16 -8.24
N ASP A 88 5.41 0.61 -8.63
CA ASP A 88 5.56 -0.81 -8.89
C ASP A 88 5.80 -1.61 -7.60
N ALA A 89 5.78 -2.94 -7.75
CA ALA A 89 5.86 -3.84 -6.61
C ALA A 89 7.22 -3.77 -5.92
N ASP A 90 8.30 -3.50 -6.66
CA ASP A 90 9.64 -3.39 -6.11
C ASP A 90 9.76 -2.12 -5.26
N GLU A 91 9.25 -0.99 -5.76
CA GLU A 91 9.18 0.27 -5.01
C GLU A 91 8.36 0.15 -3.73
N LEU A 92 7.22 -0.55 -3.78
CA LEU A 92 6.36 -0.77 -2.61
C LEU A 92 6.99 -1.75 -1.60
N THR A 93 7.65 -2.80 -2.09
CA THR A 93 8.39 -3.74 -1.23
C THR A 93 9.52 -3.02 -0.49
N ASP A 94 10.28 -2.17 -1.19
CA ASP A 94 11.31 -1.32 -0.58
C ASP A 94 10.75 -0.38 0.48
N ALA A 95 9.54 0.13 0.28
CA ALA A 95 8.86 0.97 1.26
C ALA A 95 8.48 0.18 2.53
N VAL A 96 8.05 -1.08 2.39
CA VAL A 96 7.79 -1.96 3.54
C VAL A 96 9.08 -2.23 4.32
N TYR A 97 10.18 -2.52 3.62
CA TYR A 97 11.50 -2.72 4.25
C TYR A 97 12.02 -1.50 5.02
N GLN A 98 11.55 -0.30 4.70
CA GLN A 98 11.91 0.94 5.39
C GLN A 98 11.04 1.23 6.61
N GLN A 99 9.96 0.48 6.82
CA GLN A 99 9.18 0.61 8.05
C GLN A 99 10.02 0.25 9.27
N THR A 100 9.77 0.93 10.39
CA THR A 100 10.51 0.64 11.62
C THR A 100 10.16 -0.75 12.16
N ASP A 101 8.93 -1.22 11.90
CA ASP A 101 8.34 -2.37 12.59
C ASP A 101 8.25 -3.65 11.77
N TRP A 102 8.61 -3.64 10.47
CA TRP A 102 8.44 -4.83 9.61
C TRP A 102 9.20 -6.06 10.13
N LYS A 103 10.37 -5.87 10.76
CA LYS A 103 11.15 -6.97 11.33
C LYS A 103 10.47 -7.60 12.54
N SER A 104 9.87 -6.76 13.39
CA SER A 104 9.10 -7.21 14.55
C SER A 104 7.89 -8.01 14.08
N LEU A 105 7.18 -7.51 13.06
CA LEU A 105 6.06 -8.20 12.44
C LEU A 105 6.47 -9.54 11.81
N ALA A 106 7.60 -9.59 11.10
CA ALA A 106 8.14 -10.83 10.53
C ALA A 106 8.47 -11.86 11.62
N GLU A 107 8.98 -11.41 12.78
CA GLU A 107 9.26 -12.28 13.93
C GLU A 107 7.98 -12.81 14.56
N GLU A 108 6.97 -11.97 14.77
CA GLU A 108 5.65 -12.39 15.28
C GLU A 108 5.00 -13.45 14.37
N VAL A 109 5.00 -13.22 13.05
CA VAL A 109 4.45 -14.18 12.08
C VAL A 109 5.24 -15.50 12.09
N ARG A 110 6.57 -15.42 12.24
CA ARG A 110 7.42 -16.61 12.38
C ARG A 110 7.14 -17.40 13.66
N GLU A 111 6.93 -16.72 14.77
CA GLU A 111 6.58 -17.38 16.03
C GLU A 111 5.20 -18.04 15.96
N TYR A 112 4.21 -17.34 15.40
CA TYR A 112 2.87 -17.88 15.17
C TYR A 112 2.91 -19.17 14.34
N ASN A 113 3.66 -19.18 13.23
CA ASN A 113 3.77 -20.36 12.36
C ASN A 113 4.51 -21.53 13.02
N LYS A 114 5.44 -21.28 13.95
CA LYS A 114 6.11 -22.34 14.73
C LYS A 114 5.19 -22.99 15.75
N ASN A 115 4.24 -22.24 16.31
CA ASN A 115 3.32 -22.75 17.32
C ASN A 115 1.95 -22.07 17.22
N PRO A 116 1.11 -22.46 16.25
CA PRO A 116 -0.22 -21.86 16.05
C PRO A 116 -1.16 -22.09 17.25
N TYR A 117 -0.81 -23.03 18.14
CA TYR A 117 -1.54 -23.33 19.37
C TYR A 117 -1.06 -22.52 20.59
N SER A 118 -0.05 -21.65 20.49
CA SER A 118 0.45 -20.92 21.67
C SER A 118 -0.41 -19.71 22.08
N TYR A 119 -1.22 -19.18 21.17
CA TYR A 119 -2.04 -17.99 21.44
C TYR A 119 -3.37 -18.33 22.13
N TYR A 120 -3.86 -19.55 21.97
CA TYR A 120 -4.88 -20.11 22.86
C TYR A 120 -4.12 -20.78 23.99
N GLY A 121 -4.23 -20.28 25.23
CA GLY A 121 -3.60 -20.88 26.41
C GLY A 121 -4.11 -22.29 26.74
N VAL A 122 -3.96 -23.24 25.83
CA VAL A 122 -4.30 -24.64 26.00
C VAL A 122 -3.02 -25.35 26.39
N THR A 123 -2.87 -25.57 27.69
CA THR A 123 -1.86 -26.49 28.20
C THR A 123 -2.09 -27.88 27.59
N PRO A 124 -1.05 -28.64 27.20
CA PRO A 124 -1.17 -29.99 26.63
C PRO A 124 -1.75 -31.08 27.56
N LEU A 125 -2.38 -30.69 28.68
CA LEU A 125 -2.87 -31.58 29.72
C LEU A 125 -4.33 -32.04 29.53
N ASP A 126 -5.06 -31.49 28.56
CA ASP A 126 -6.48 -31.84 28.34
C ASP A 126 -6.73 -32.89 27.25
N PHE A 127 -5.67 -33.54 26.76
CA PHE A 127 -5.79 -34.75 25.91
C PHE A 127 -5.37 -36.00 26.71
N ILE A 128 -6.18 -36.37 27.71
CA ILE A 128 -6.16 -37.71 28.34
C ILE A 128 -7.57 -38.26 28.32
#